data_AF-A0A1A9RKD6-F1
#
_entry.id   AF-A0A1A9RKD6-F1
#
_cell.length_a   1.000
_cell.length_b   1.000
_cell.length_c   1.000
_cell.angle_alpha   90.00
_cell.angle_beta   90.00
_cell.angle_gamma   90.00
#
_symmetry.space_group_name_H-M   'P 1'
#
loop_
_entity.id
_entity.type
_entity.pdbx_description
1 polymer ?
#
loop_
_entity_poly.entity_id
_entity_poly.type
_entity_poly.pdbx_seq_one_letter_code
_entity_poly.pdbx_strand_id
1 'polypeptide(L)'
;MPIKNLAVGNILTNRELMDRFKVSNSGGMRRGHQTNSLVLVHNTTSSTTDSIYHDEWKVVNGKRILHYTGMGQVGDQDINFSQNKTLSESNMNNVNIYLFSNDAPNSYKYEGKVRLSSSPYSAQQKDKNGELRKVYVFPLELI
;
A
#
# COMPACT_ATOMS: atom_id res chain seq x y z
N MET A 1 11.69 12.76 10.44
CA MET A 1 11.51 14.12 9.88
C MET A 1 10.15 14.19 9.17
N PRO A 2 9.38 15.29 9.29
CA PRO A 2 8.13 15.44 8.55
C PRO A 2 8.40 15.56 7.04
N ILE A 3 7.58 14.88 6.23
CA ILE A 3 7.62 15.01 4.77
C ILE A 3 6.99 16.37 4.43
N LYS A 4 7.82 17.35 4.06
CA LYS A 4 7.37 18.72 3.73
C LYS A 4 7.07 18.84 2.24
N ASN A 5 6.11 19.70 1.86
CA ASN A 5 5.81 20.11 0.47
C ASN A 5 5.39 18.97 -0.48
N LEU A 6 4.56 18.03 -0.01
CA LEU A 6 3.98 16.99 -0.87
C LEU A 6 2.47 17.22 -1.00
N ALA A 7 2.03 17.67 -2.16
CA ALA A 7 0.63 17.90 -2.49
C ALA A 7 0.07 16.72 -3.29
N VAL A 8 -1.22 16.43 -3.11
CA VAL A 8 -1.94 15.42 -3.91
C VAL A 8 -1.76 15.72 -5.39
N GLY A 9 -1.48 14.68 -6.18
CA GLY A 9 -1.17 14.78 -7.60
C GLY A 9 0.31 15.03 -7.93
N ASN A 10 1.18 15.31 -6.94
CA ASN A 10 2.62 15.35 -7.20
C ASN A 10 3.12 13.98 -7.67
N ILE A 11 3.89 13.98 -8.75
CA ILE A 11 4.51 12.78 -9.32
C ILE A 11 5.98 12.77 -8.91
N LEU A 12 6.42 11.66 -8.34
CA LEU A 12 7.81 11.40 -7.99
C LEU A 12 8.36 10.26 -8.85
N THR A 13 9.64 10.33 -9.18
CA THR A 13 10.42 9.18 -9.63
C THR A 13 10.68 8.23 -8.47
N ASN A 14 11.10 6.99 -8.77
CA ASN A 14 11.51 6.03 -7.74
C ASN A 14 12.66 6.57 -6.87
N ARG A 15 13.60 7.29 -7.49
CA ARG A 15 14.74 7.90 -6.79
C ARG A 15 14.28 8.97 -5.81
N GLU A 16 13.42 9.88 -6.25
CA GLU A 16 12.86 10.92 -5.37
C GLU A 16 12.02 10.32 -4.24
N LEU A 17 11.23 9.28 -4.52
CA LEU A 17 10.47 8.54 -3.51
C LEU A 17 11.40 7.95 -2.44
N MET A 18 12.46 7.25 -2.87
CA MET A 18 13.48 6.68 -1.96
C MET A 18 14.18 7.78 -1.15
N ASP A 19 14.65 8.84 -1.80
CA ASP A 19 15.41 9.90 -1.15
C ASP A 19 14.57 10.67 -0.14
N ARG A 20 13.28 10.87 -0.45
CA ARG A 20 12.35 11.63 0.39
C ARG A 20 11.81 10.82 1.56
N PHE A 21 11.41 9.57 1.31
CA PHE A 21 10.80 8.72 2.34
C PHE A 21 11.80 7.80 3.04
N LYS A 22 13.04 7.70 2.55
CA LYS A 22 14.09 6.80 3.07
C LYS A 22 13.63 5.34 3.06
N VAL A 23 13.05 4.93 1.94
CA VAL A 23 12.43 3.62 1.71
C VAL A 23 13.24 2.78 0.70
N SER A 24 12.91 1.49 0.59
CA SER A 24 13.47 0.59 -0.42
C SER A 24 13.15 1.01 -1.87
N ASN A 25 13.91 0.46 -2.81
CA ASN A 25 13.77 0.73 -4.25
C ASN A 25 12.56 0.05 -4.91
N SER A 26 11.98 -0.98 -4.29
CA SER A 26 10.89 -1.76 -4.86
C SER A 26 9.91 -2.25 -3.78
N GLY A 27 8.79 -2.83 -4.24
CA GLY A 27 7.71 -3.36 -3.41
C GLY A 27 6.48 -2.46 -3.34
N GLY A 28 5.33 -3.07 -3.03
CA GLY A 28 4.07 -2.36 -2.79
C GLY A 28 4.06 -1.63 -1.43
N MET A 29 4.59 -2.26 -0.39
CA MET A 29 4.73 -1.67 0.94
C MET A 29 6.19 -1.36 1.23
N ARG A 30 6.53 -0.08 1.46
CA ARG A 30 7.93 0.34 1.68
C ARG A 30 8.08 1.15 2.96
N ARG A 31 8.80 0.61 3.94
CA ARG A 31 8.95 1.22 5.27
C ARG A 31 10.17 2.13 5.34
N GLY A 32 9.94 3.38 5.73
CA GLY A 32 10.97 4.36 6.01
C GLY A 32 11.13 4.57 7.52
N HIS A 33 12.11 3.90 8.13
CA HIS A 33 12.31 4.00 9.58
C HIS A 33 12.72 5.42 10.02
N GLN A 34 13.59 6.09 9.25
CA GLN A 34 14.09 7.45 9.55
C GLN A 34 12.99 8.53 9.49
N THR A 35 11.99 8.33 8.63
CA THR A 35 10.86 9.24 8.40
C THR A 35 9.61 8.84 9.17
N ASN A 36 9.65 7.69 9.86
CA ASN A 36 8.51 7.05 10.49
C ASN A 36 7.28 6.94 9.57
N SER A 37 7.51 6.57 8.30
CA SER A 37 6.47 6.40 7.29
C SER A 37 6.39 4.99 6.72
N LEU A 38 5.21 4.60 6.25
CA LEU A 38 5.00 3.48 5.35
C LEU A 38 4.43 4.03 4.04
N VAL A 39 5.14 3.80 2.94
CA VAL A 39 4.67 4.13 1.59
C VAL A 39 3.95 2.91 1.03
N LEU A 40 2.71 3.11 0.59
CA LEU A 40 1.91 2.13 -0.13
C LEU A 40 1.88 2.53 -1.61
N VAL A 41 2.27 1.62 -2.47
CA VAL A 41 2.18 1.76 -3.92
C VAL A 41 1.04 0.87 -4.40
N HIS A 42 0.00 1.52 -4.90
CA HIS A 42 -1.11 0.90 -5.60
C HIS A 42 -0.81 0.95 -7.10
N ASN A 43 -0.45 -0.19 -7.69
CA ASN A 43 -0.17 -0.25 -9.12
C ASN A 43 -1.50 -0.25 -9.89
N THR A 44 -1.76 0.82 -10.63
CA THR A 44 -2.98 1.00 -11.41
C THR A 44 -2.82 0.58 -12.87
N THR A 45 -1.60 0.27 -13.34
CA THR A 45 -1.38 -0.30 -14.68
C THR A 45 -1.78 -1.77 -14.77
N SER A 46 -1.70 -2.43 -13.62
CA SER A 46 -1.94 -3.85 -13.42
C SER A 46 -3.42 -4.25 -13.43
N SER A 47 -4.32 -3.33 -13.79
CA SER A 47 -5.71 -3.65 -14.17
C SER A 47 -5.81 -4.49 -15.47
N THR A 48 -4.70 -4.83 -16.10
CA THR A 48 -4.60 -5.94 -17.05
C THR A 48 -4.21 -7.22 -16.32
N THR A 49 -5.13 -8.19 -16.21
CA THR A 49 -5.01 -9.67 -16.13
C THR A 49 -3.84 -10.42 -15.43
N ASP A 50 -2.70 -9.80 -15.13
CA ASP A 50 -1.46 -10.42 -14.63
C ASP A 50 -1.03 -9.89 -13.24
N SER A 51 -1.81 -9.01 -12.62
CA SER A 51 -1.56 -8.58 -11.23
C SER A 51 -1.98 -9.66 -10.25
N ILE A 52 -1.01 -10.21 -9.53
CA ILE A 52 -1.24 -11.14 -8.40
C ILE A 52 -1.94 -10.48 -7.19
N TYR A 53 -2.18 -9.17 -7.25
CA TYR A 53 -2.83 -8.38 -6.22
C TYR A 53 -4.09 -7.74 -6.79
N HIS A 54 -5.23 -8.05 -6.19
CA HIS A 54 -6.55 -7.53 -6.58
C HIS A 54 -6.96 -6.36 -5.69
N ASP A 55 -6.18 -5.29 -5.72
CA ASP A 55 -6.56 -4.06 -5.03
C ASP A 55 -7.81 -3.45 -5.68
N GLU A 56 -8.80 -3.10 -4.88
CA GLU A 56 -10.07 -2.58 -5.39
C GLU A 56 -10.56 -1.35 -4.61
N TRP A 57 -11.10 -0.37 -5.33
CA TRP A 57 -11.81 0.75 -4.71
C TRP A 57 -13.28 0.38 -4.50
N LYS A 58 -13.77 0.50 -3.26
CA LYS A 58 -15.18 0.33 -2.91
C LYS A 58 -15.78 1.61 -2.39
N VAL A 59 -17.09 1.75 -2.54
CA VAL A 59 -17.87 2.78 -1.87
C VAL A 59 -18.57 2.16 -0.67
N VAL A 60 -18.21 2.60 0.53
CA VAL A 60 -18.82 2.15 1.78
C VAL A 60 -19.36 3.40 2.49
N ASN A 61 -20.68 3.45 2.73
CA ASN A 61 -21.35 4.60 3.36
C ASN A 61 -20.99 5.95 2.69
N GLY A 62 -20.93 5.99 1.36
CA GLY A 62 -20.60 7.19 0.58
C GLY A 62 -19.11 7.56 0.54
N LYS A 63 -18.22 6.76 1.13
CA LYS A 63 -16.77 6.99 1.16
C LYS A 63 -16.03 6.02 0.26
N ARG A 64 -15.01 6.49 -0.46
CA ARG A 64 -14.10 5.64 -1.24
C ARG A 64 -13.07 4.99 -0.32
N ILE A 65 -13.10 3.67 -0.26
CA ILE A 65 -12.18 2.83 0.53
C ILE A 65 -11.36 1.98 -0.44
N LEU A 66 -10.04 2.05 -0.34
CA LEU A 66 -9.14 1.16 -1.06
C LEU A 66 -8.96 -0.12 -0.25
N HIS A 67 -9.36 -1.24 -0.82
CA HIS A 67 -9.10 -2.57 -0.27
C HIS A 67 -7.72 -3.01 -0.79
N TYR A 68 -6.68 -2.74 0.00
CA TYR A 68 -5.28 -2.97 -0.38
C TYR A 68 -4.84 -4.37 0.06
N THR A 69 -4.24 -5.15 -0.82
CA THR A 69 -3.78 -6.50 -0.50
C THR A 69 -2.41 -6.48 0.18
N GLY A 70 -2.24 -7.30 1.21
CA GLY A 70 -1.02 -7.44 1.99
C GLY A 70 0.21 -7.85 1.19
N MET A 71 1.39 -7.69 1.78
CA MET A 71 2.64 -8.18 1.20
C MET A 71 2.81 -9.70 1.38
N GLY A 72 3.69 -10.26 0.55
CA GLY A 72 3.91 -11.71 0.40
C GLY A 72 3.29 -12.18 -0.91
N GLN A 73 4.05 -12.90 -1.73
CA GLN A 73 3.67 -13.27 -3.11
C GLN A 73 3.40 -14.76 -3.32
N VAL A 74 3.79 -15.61 -2.36
CA VAL A 74 3.69 -17.07 -2.44
C VAL A 74 3.13 -17.58 -1.13
N GLY A 75 2.19 -18.51 -1.21
CA GLY A 75 1.56 -19.11 -0.03
C GLY A 75 0.79 -18.11 0.84
N ASP A 76 0.23 -18.64 1.92
CA ASP A 76 -0.58 -17.88 2.87
C ASP A 76 0.18 -16.70 3.46
N GLN A 77 -0.44 -15.52 3.41
CA GLN A 77 0.06 -14.37 4.11
C GLN A 77 -0.12 -14.52 5.62
N ASP A 78 0.80 -13.90 6.37
CA ASP A 78 0.71 -13.68 7.80
C ASP A 78 0.55 -12.17 8.06
N ILE A 79 -0.43 -11.82 8.90
CA ILE A 79 -0.71 -10.43 9.29
C ILE A 79 0.41 -9.87 10.16
N ASN A 80 1.15 -10.73 10.87
CA ASN A 80 2.26 -10.34 11.71
C ASN A 80 3.60 -10.27 10.96
N PHE A 81 3.61 -10.63 9.67
CA PHE A 81 4.81 -10.61 8.86
C PHE A 81 5.16 -9.21 8.36
N SER A 82 6.34 -8.72 8.72
CA SER A 82 6.94 -7.51 8.14
C SER A 82 5.96 -6.31 8.11
N GLN A 83 5.69 -5.74 6.93
CA GLN A 83 4.86 -4.53 6.83
C GLN A 83 3.36 -4.78 6.91
N ASN A 84 2.90 -6.04 6.81
CA ASN A 84 1.52 -6.37 7.16
C ASN A 84 1.24 -6.00 8.62
N LYS A 85 2.20 -6.28 9.51
CA LYS A 85 2.11 -5.93 10.93
C LYS A 85 2.12 -4.42 11.14
N THR A 86 3.05 -3.73 10.48
CA THR A 86 3.11 -2.26 10.56
C THR A 86 1.80 -1.63 10.11
N LEU A 87 1.18 -2.12 9.04
CA LEU A 87 -0.07 -1.58 8.52
C LEU A 87 -1.26 -1.95 9.40
N SER A 88 -1.34 -3.20 9.91
CA SER A 88 -2.42 -3.64 10.79
C SER A 88 -2.48 -2.85 12.11
N GLU A 89 -1.32 -2.44 12.63
CA GLU A 89 -1.18 -1.66 13.85
C GLU A 89 -1.15 -0.13 13.60
N SER A 90 -1.33 0.32 12.35
CA SER A 90 -1.08 1.72 11.95
C SER A 90 -1.91 2.78 12.69
N ASN A 91 -3.09 2.42 13.18
CA ASN A 91 -3.92 3.32 13.98
C ASN A 91 -3.38 3.55 15.41
N MET A 92 -2.38 2.77 15.85
CA MET A 92 -1.83 2.82 17.22
C MET A 92 -0.31 2.99 17.27
N ASN A 93 0.41 2.62 16.20
CA ASN A 93 1.88 2.61 16.19
C ASN A 93 2.54 3.92 15.72
N ASN A 94 1.75 4.98 15.50
CA ASN A 94 2.19 6.32 15.08
C ASN A 94 2.91 6.39 13.71
N VAL A 95 2.86 5.34 12.89
CA VAL A 95 3.45 5.34 11.55
C VAL A 95 2.54 6.09 10.58
N ASN A 96 3.09 7.05 9.85
CA ASN A 96 2.34 7.78 8.84
C ASN A 96 2.24 6.94 7.55
N ILE A 97 1.04 6.70 7.04
CA ILE A 97 0.82 5.91 5.83
C ILE A 97 0.56 6.86 4.64
N TYR A 98 1.35 6.72 3.58
CA TYR A 98 1.27 7.55 2.38
C TYR A 98 0.94 6.67 1.17
N LEU A 99 -0.12 7.01 0.45
CA LEU A 99 -0.56 6.27 -0.73
C LEU A 99 -0.04 6.94 -2.00
N PHE A 100 0.49 6.11 -2.90
CA PHE A 100 0.89 6.49 -4.25
C PHE A 100 0.22 5.56 -5.26
N SER A 101 -0.30 6.11 -6.35
CA SER A 101 -0.66 5.32 -7.53
C SER A 101 0.55 5.22 -8.47
N ASN A 102 0.72 4.08 -9.11
CA ASN A 102 1.72 3.87 -10.15
C ASN A 102 1.02 3.44 -11.45
N ASP A 103 0.97 4.36 -12.42
CA ASP A 103 0.29 4.22 -13.72
C ASP A 103 1.26 4.14 -14.91
N ALA A 104 2.56 4.24 -14.66
CA ALA A 104 3.61 4.05 -15.65
C ALA A 104 4.95 3.70 -14.96
N PRO A 105 5.92 3.10 -15.68
CA PRO A 105 7.25 2.88 -15.13
C PRO A 105 7.85 4.16 -14.54
N ASN A 106 8.39 4.08 -13.33
CA ASN A 106 9.05 5.18 -12.63
C ASN A 106 8.17 6.44 -12.39
N SER A 107 6.84 6.29 -12.36
CA SER A 107 5.87 7.37 -12.10
C SER A 107 5.04 7.09 -10.84
N TYR A 108 5.31 7.78 -9.73
CA TYR A 108 4.59 7.58 -8.47
C TYR A 108 3.81 8.84 -8.13
N LYS A 109 2.52 8.85 -8.43
CA LYS A 109 1.63 9.97 -8.15
C LYS A 109 1.10 9.87 -6.72
N TYR A 110 1.33 10.89 -5.91
CA TYR A 110 0.88 10.94 -4.53
C TYR A 110 -0.64 11.14 -4.46
N GLU A 111 -1.34 10.21 -3.80
CA GLU A 111 -2.79 10.23 -3.63
C GLU A 111 -3.20 10.87 -2.30
N GLY A 112 -2.33 10.84 -1.28
CA GLY A 112 -2.61 11.40 0.03
C GLY A 112 -2.13 10.52 1.18
N LYS A 113 -2.38 10.99 2.41
CA LYS A 113 -2.25 10.14 3.59
C LYS A 113 -3.47 9.25 3.71
N VAL A 114 -3.27 8.04 4.21
CA VAL A 114 -4.36 7.09 4.46
C VAL A 114 -4.31 6.57 5.89
N ARG A 115 -5.44 6.02 6.34
CA ARG A 115 -5.56 5.28 7.59
C ARG A 115 -6.40 4.02 7.38
N LEU A 116 -6.28 3.06 8.30
CA LEU A 116 -7.21 1.94 8.35
C LEU A 116 -8.61 2.45 8.73
N SER A 117 -9.56 2.23 7.84
CA SER A 117 -10.98 2.56 8.03
C SER A 117 -11.74 1.49 8.82
N SER A 118 -11.24 0.25 8.79
CA SER A 118 -11.74 -0.89 9.55
C SER A 118 -10.63 -1.93 9.75
N SER A 119 -10.92 -2.97 10.54
CA SER A 119 -9.98 -4.06 10.78
C SER A 119 -9.62 -4.79 9.48
N PRO A 120 -8.35 -5.13 9.24
CA PRO A 120 -7.96 -5.99 8.14
C PRO A 120 -8.68 -7.34 8.21
N TYR A 121 -8.99 -7.93 7.06
CA TYR A 121 -9.68 -9.21 6.96
C TYR A 121 -8.98 -10.13 5.97
N SER A 122 -9.20 -11.44 6.09
CA SER A 122 -8.63 -12.42 5.16
C SER A 122 -9.52 -12.68 3.96
N ALA A 123 -8.91 -12.89 2.79
CA ALA A 123 -9.57 -13.34 1.57
C ALA A 123 -8.75 -14.43 0.88
N GLN A 124 -9.29 -15.03 -0.18
CA GLN A 124 -8.58 -15.98 -1.04
C GLN A 124 -8.23 -15.30 -2.37
N GLN A 125 -6.96 -15.35 -2.77
CA GLN A 125 -6.48 -14.89 -4.07
C GLN A 125 -5.47 -15.90 -4.61
N LYS A 126 -5.24 -15.90 -5.93
CA LYS A 126 -4.12 -16.69 -6.50
C LYS A 126 -2.79 -16.04 -6.10
N ASP A 127 -1.81 -16.87 -5.80
CA ASP A 127 -0.44 -16.44 -5.60
C ASP A 127 0.29 -16.30 -6.95
N LYS A 128 1.58 -15.96 -6.92
CA LYS A 128 2.37 -15.78 -8.16
C LYS A 128 2.51 -17.04 -9.02
N ASN A 129 2.27 -18.22 -8.44
CA ASN A 129 2.34 -19.51 -9.12
C ASN A 129 0.94 -19.97 -9.60
N GLY A 130 -0.11 -19.19 -9.32
CA GLY A 130 -1.49 -19.51 -9.69
C GLY A 130 -2.26 -20.31 -8.64
N GLU A 131 -1.64 -20.61 -7.48
CA GLU A 131 -2.23 -21.40 -6.40
C GLU A 131 -3.11 -20.52 -5.51
N LEU A 132 -4.26 -21.04 -5.05
CA LEU A 132 -5.09 -20.31 -4.10
C LEU A 132 -4.38 -20.20 -2.75
N ARG A 133 -4.40 -18.99 -2.20
CA ARG A 133 -3.81 -18.67 -0.90
C ARG A 133 -4.66 -17.69 -0.12
N LYS A 134 -4.50 -17.74 1.21
CA LYS A 134 -4.98 -16.69 2.10
C LYS A 134 -4.15 -15.43 1.91
N VAL A 135 -4.83 -14.31 1.71
CA VAL A 135 -4.26 -12.96 1.75
C VAL A 135 -4.94 -12.14 2.84
N TYR A 136 -4.27 -11.09 3.30
CA TYR A 136 -4.87 -10.07 4.15
C TYR A 136 -5.21 -8.84 3.30
N VAL A 137 -6.40 -8.29 3.51
CA VAL A 137 -6.89 -7.08 2.85
C VAL A 137 -7.03 -5.99 3.90
N PHE A 138 -6.50 -4.81 3.58
CA PHE A 138 -6.42 -3.64 4.44
C PHE A 138 -7.35 -2.54 3.87
N PRO A 139 -8.49 -2.26 4.52
CA PRO A 139 -9.42 -1.22 4.08
C PRO A 139 -8.91 0.17 4.43
N LEU A 140 -8.47 0.95 3.44
CA LEU A 140 -7.81 2.24 3.60
C LEU A 140 -8.68 3.40 3.13
N GLU A 141 -8.78 4.43 3.97
CA GLU A 141 -9.46 5.70 3.67
C GLU A 141 -8.44 6.83 3.57
N LEU A 142 -8.61 7.72 2.60
CA LEU A 142 -7.86 8.99 2.50
C LEU A 142 -8.25 9.94 3.65
N ILE A 143 -7.28 10.65 4.20
CA ILE A 143 -7.45 11.62 5.31
C ILE A 143 -7.50 13.04 4.78
#